data_AF-A0A3D3PAI8-F1
#
_entry.id   AF-A0A3D3PAI8-F1
#
_cell.length_a   1.000
_cell.length_b   1.000
_cell.length_c   1.000
_cell.angle_alpha   90.00
_cell.angle_beta   90.00
_cell.angle_gamma   90.00
#
_symmetry.space_group_name_H-M   'P 1'
#
loop_
_entity.id
_entity.type
_entity.pdbx_description
1 polymer ?
#
loop_
_entity_poly.entity_id
_entity_poly.type
_entity_poly.pdbx_seq_one_letter_code
_entity_poly.pdbx_strand_id
1 'polypeptide(L)'
;STFEQFIVVQSGRLKLMLKDSVKVVGPGSLALVLAGDNIRFQNTSDEPATWYVINYESVNAVNIQRGHEAGASFIKDWEQLRVNKTAKGETRAVFDRATSMFERFEVHATALNPGYASHDPHTHRVEELILMLKGSIQEHIGQNEYMANAGDCIFLSSGILHGPKNTGTEQCYYYAIQWHNLKTD
;
A
#
# COMPACT_ATOMS: atom_id res chain seq x y z
N SER A 1 -20.12 -0.83 -4.69
CA SER A 1 -19.36 -0.78 -5.97
C SER A 1 -19.01 -2.19 -6.41
N THR A 2 -18.65 -2.39 -7.68
CA THR A 2 -18.02 -3.64 -8.15
C THR A 2 -16.52 -3.66 -7.92
N PHE A 3 -15.87 -2.50 -7.84
CA PHE A 3 -14.45 -2.31 -7.55
C PHE A 3 -14.10 -2.39 -6.05
N GLU A 4 -12.82 -2.67 -5.77
CA GLU A 4 -12.21 -2.54 -4.44
C GLU A 4 -11.51 -1.18 -4.29
N GLN A 5 -11.39 -0.72 -3.05
CA GLN A 5 -10.67 0.51 -2.73
C GLN A 5 -9.56 0.23 -1.71
N PHE A 6 -8.37 0.76 -1.99
CA PHE A 6 -7.29 0.86 -1.03
C PHE A 6 -7.04 2.34 -0.71
N ILE A 7 -7.09 2.68 0.57
CA ILE A 7 -7.09 4.06 1.05
C ILE A 7 -5.90 4.25 1.97
N VAL A 8 -5.18 5.35 1.81
CA VAL A 8 -4.06 5.71 2.70
C VAL A 8 -4.20 7.15 3.14
N VAL A 9 -4.18 7.40 4.44
CA VAL A 9 -4.18 8.75 5.01
C VAL A 9 -2.80 9.36 4.82
N GLN A 10 -2.71 10.49 4.11
CA GLN A 10 -1.46 11.19 3.87
C GLN A 10 -1.18 12.20 4.98
N SER A 11 -2.16 13.04 5.33
CA SER A 11 -2.04 14.12 6.29
C SER A 11 -3.34 14.35 7.05
N GLY A 12 -3.25 14.97 8.23
CA GLY A 12 -4.40 15.25 9.09
C GLY A 12 -4.95 14.00 9.79
N ARG A 13 -6.13 14.14 10.41
CA ARG A 13 -6.85 13.03 11.06
C ARG A 13 -8.20 12.81 10.40
N LEU A 14 -8.47 11.55 10.03
CA LEU A 14 -9.71 11.16 9.38
C LEU A 14 -10.45 10.14 10.23
N LYS A 15 -11.74 10.41 10.48
CA LYS A 15 -12.66 9.38 10.93
C LYS A 15 -13.11 8.57 9.72
N LEU A 16 -12.69 7.32 9.70
CA LEU A 16 -13.09 6.32 8.73
C LEU A 16 -14.23 5.47 9.32
N MET A 17 -15.31 5.35 8.56
CA MET A 17 -16.49 4.54 8.91
C MET A 17 -16.68 3.48 7.83
N LEU A 18 -16.39 2.23 8.18
CA LEU A 18 -16.39 1.07 7.27
C LEU A 18 -17.12 -0.08 7.94
N LYS A 19 -18.32 -0.40 7.46
CA LYS A 19 -19.27 -1.31 8.15
C LYS A 19 -19.45 -0.88 9.62
N ASP A 20 -19.19 -1.80 10.54
CA ASP A 20 -19.28 -1.59 11.98
C ASP A 20 -17.99 -0.99 12.58
N SER A 21 -16.93 -0.83 11.78
CA SER A 21 -15.67 -0.24 12.21
C SER A 21 -15.68 1.27 12.04
N VAL A 22 -15.54 2.01 13.15
CA VAL A 22 -15.38 3.46 13.17
C VAL A 22 -14.08 3.80 13.89
N LYS A 23 -13.12 4.43 13.19
CA LYS A 23 -11.81 4.79 13.76
C LYS A 23 -11.38 6.18 13.32
N VAL A 24 -10.77 6.95 14.23
CA VAL A 24 -10.08 8.21 13.90
C VAL A 24 -8.60 7.93 13.77
N VAL A 25 -8.11 7.96 12.54
CA VAL A 25 -6.74 7.54 12.18
C VAL A 25 -5.92 8.69 11.61
N GLY A 26 -4.60 8.60 11.75
CA GLY A 26 -3.64 9.61 11.27
C GLY A 26 -2.82 9.15 10.06
N PRO A 27 -1.79 9.92 9.67
CA PRO A 27 -0.93 9.63 8.52
C PRO A 27 -0.37 8.20 8.51
N GLY A 28 -0.25 7.63 7.31
CA GLY A 28 0.18 6.24 7.10
C GLY A 28 -0.90 5.20 7.35
N SER A 29 -1.98 5.53 8.08
CA SER A 29 -3.08 4.58 8.32
C SER A 29 -3.82 4.26 7.03
N LEU A 30 -4.43 3.08 6.96
CA LEU A 30 -5.06 2.61 5.73
C LEU A 30 -6.39 1.91 5.95
N ALA A 31 -7.14 1.76 4.86
CA ALA A 31 -8.31 0.91 4.78
C ALA A 31 -8.34 0.11 3.48
N LEU A 32 -8.77 -1.15 3.60
CA LEU A 32 -9.15 -1.99 2.47
C LEU A 32 -10.66 -2.13 2.46
N VAL A 33 -11.29 -1.73 1.36
CA VAL A 33 -12.74 -1.82 1.12
C VAL A 33 -12.97 -2.84 0.01
N LEU A 34 -13.48 -4.01 0.38
CA LEU A 34 -13.82 -5.08 -0.54
C LEU A 34 -15.01 -4.68 -1.44
N ALA A 35 -15.14 -5.35 -2.58
CA ALA A 35 -16.25 -5.14 -3.50
C ALA A 35 -17.61 -5.30 -2.79
N GLY A 36 -18.54 -4.38 -3.06
CA GLY A 36 -19.84 -4.31 -2.41
C GLY A 36 -19.89 -3.51 -1.11
N ASP A 37 -18.75 -3.32 -0.44
CA ASP A 37 -18.67 -2.53 0.79
C ASP A 37 -18.59 -1.02 0.49
N ASN A 38 -18.85 -0.20 1.51
CA ASN A 38 -18.78 1.25 1.40
C ASN A 38 -18.01 1.81 2.60
N ILE A 39 -17.26 2.88 2.35
CA ILE A 39 -16.58 3.64 3.38
C ILE A 39 -17.07 5.09 3.37
N ARG A 40 -17.10 5.72 4.54
CA ARG A 40 -17.35 7.15 4.70
C ARG A 40 -16.19 7.81 5.43
N PHE A 41 -15.94 9.05 5.07
CA PHE A 41 -14.86 9.87 5.62
C PHE A 41 -15.47 11.06 6.36
N GLN A 42 -14.90 11.41 7.49
CA GLN A 42 -15.19 12.67 8.18
C GLN A 42 -13.87 13.26 8.68
N ASN A 43 -13.55 14.48 8.26
CA ASN A 43 -12.50 15.26 8.91
C ASN A 43 -12.98 15.65 10.31
N THR A 44 -12.21 15.31 11.34
CA THR A 44 -12.54 15.58 12.75
C THR A 44 -11.87 16.82 13.31
N SER A 45 -11.01 17.48 12.52
CA SER A 45 -10.31 18.71 12.90
C SER A 45 -10.75 19.90 12.04
N ASP A 46 -10.34 21.08 12.48
CA ASP A 46 -10.34 22.34 11.73
C ASP A 46 -9.22 22.42 10.68
N GLU A 47 -8.14 21.64 10.86
CA GLU A 47 -7.07 21.50 9.87
C GLU A 47 -7.45 20.59 8.69
N PRO A 48 -6.94 20.85 7.46
CA PRO A 48 -7.14 19.98 6.31
C PRO A 48 -6.60 18.56 6.54
N ALA A 49 -7.30 17.58 5.96
CA ALA A 49 -6.84 16.20 5.85
C ALA A 49 -6.75 15.80 4.37
N THR A 50 -5.69 15.08 4.02
CA THR A 50 -5.47 14.58 2.65
C THR A 50 -5.25 13.07 2.69
N TRP A 51 -5.80 12.37 1.71
CA TRP A 51 -5.69 10.91 1.61
C TRP A 51 -5.71 10.47 0.15
N TYR A 52 -5.11 9.31 -0.11
CA TYR A 52 -5.14 8.63 -1.39
C TYR A 52 -6.29 7.64 -1.44
N VAL A 53 -6.87 7.48 -2.63
CA VAL A 53 -7.85 6.43 -2.93
C VAL A 53 -7.41 5.74 -4.21
N ILE A 54 -7.06 4.47 -4.11
CA ILE A 54 -6.72 3.61 -5.23
C ILE A 54 -7.92 2.71 -5.48
N ASN A 55 -8.64 2.98 -6.58
CA ASN A 55 -9.75 2.14 -7.03
C ASN A 55 -9.22 1.17 -8.08
N TYR A 56 -9.56 -0.12 -7.97
CA TYR A 56 -9.12 -1.13 -8.91
C TYR A 56 -10.15 -2.23 -9.12
N GLU A 57 -10.11 -2.79 -10.32
CA GLU A 57 -10.84 -3.98 -10.73
C GLU A 57 -9.85 -4.97 -11.34
N SER A 58 -9.99 -6.24 -10.99
CA SER A 58 -9.21 -7.29 -11.66
C SER A 58 -9.76 -7.49 -13.08
N VAL A 59 -8.87 -7.96 -13.96
CA VAL A 59 -9.26 -8.51 -15.27
C VAL A 59 -10.09 -9.80 -15.13
N ASN A 60 -9.91 -10.51 -14.02
CA ASN A 60 -10.72 -11.67 -13.68
C ASN A 60 -12.07 -11.23 -13.10
N ALA A 61 -13.09 -12.08 -13.26
CA ALA A 61 -14.40 -11.82 -12.66
C ALA A 61 -14.30 -11.66 -11.14
N VAL A 62 -14.99 -10.64 -10.62
CA VAL A 62 -15.08 -10.38 -9.18
C VAL A 62 -15.63 -11.60 -8.44
N ASN A 63 -14.99 -11.99 -7.34
CA ASN A 63 -15.42 -13.08 -6.47
C ASN A 63 -15.63 -12.58 -5.04
N ILE A 64 -16.82 -12.02 -4.78
CA ILE A 64 -17.21 -11.48 -3.47
C ILE A 64 -17.09 -12.53 -2.36
N GLN A 65 -17.43 -13.79 -2.65
CA GLN A 65 -17.36 -14.88 -1.69
C GLN A 65 -15.91 -15.15 -1.24
N ARG A 66 -14.95 -15.22 -2.18
CA ARG A 66 -13.52 -15.39 -1.87
C ARG A 66 -13.02 -14.25 -0.98
N GLY A 67 -13.39 -13.01 -1.29
CA GLY A 67 -13.03 -11.85 -0.47
C GLY A 67 -13.51 -11.99 0.97
N HIS A 68 -14.78 -12.35 1.18
CA HIS A 68 -15.35 -12.52 2.51
C HIS A 68 -14.77 -13.72 3.27
N GLU A 69 -14.52 -14.85 2.61
CA GLU A 69 -13.89 -16.03 3.22
C GLU A 69 -12.44 -15.76 3.64
N ALA A 70 -11.69 -14.96 2.87
CA ALA A 70 -10.35 -14.50 3.23
C ALA A 70 -10.37 -13.41 4.34
N GLY A 71 -11.56 -12.88 4.67
CA GLY A 71 -11.85 -12.01 5.81
C GLY A 71 -12.45 -10.65 5.42
N ALA A 72 -13.00 -9.91 6.38
CA ALA A 72 -13.70 -8.66 6.10
C ALA A 72 -12.81 -7.49 5.60
N SER A 73 -13.45 -6.48 5.02
CA SER A 73 -12.91 -5.12 4.91
C SER A 73 -12.44 -4.60 6.26
N PHE A 74 -11.41 -3.74 6.28
CA PHE A 74 -10.82 -3.30 7.54
C PHE A 74 -10.19 -1.91 7.48
N ILE A 75 -9.95 -1.34 8.67
CA ILE A 75 -9.14 -0.15 8.90
C ILE A 75 -7.95 -0.51 9.82
N LYS A 76 -6.72 -0.20 9.38
CA LYS A 76 -5.49 -0.36 10.17
C LYS A 76 -4.94 1.02 10.54
N ASP A 77 -4.72 1.22 11.82
CA ASP A 77 -4.04 2.41 12.37
C ASP A 77 -2.53 2.18 12.28
N TRP A 78 -1.81 3.13 11.66
CA TRP A 78 -0.36 3.07 11.47
C TRP A 78 0.40 2.82 12.79
N GLU A 79 -0.02 3.50 13.85
CA GLU A 79 0.62 3.41 15.17
C GLU A 79 0.44 2.03 15.83
N GLN A 80 -0.51 1.23 15.34
CA GLN A 80 -0.79 -0.12 15.81
C GLN A 80 -0.14 -1.21 14.95
N LEU A 81 0.46 -0.85 13.81
CA LEU A 81 1.18 -1.80 12.98
C LEU A 81 2.47 -2.24 13.67
N ARG A 82 2.68 -3.56 13.73
CA ARG A 82 3.90 -4.12 14.31
C ARG A 82 5.12 -3.70 13.50
N VAL A 83 6.06 -3.03 14.16
CA VAL A 83 7.36 -2.66 13.59
C VAL A 83 8.33 -3.82 13.73
N ASN A 84 8.93 -4.23 12.62
CA ASN A 84 10.06 -5.16 12.62
C ASN A 84 11.31 -4.40 12.16
N LYS A 85 12.30 -4.25 13.04
CA LYS A 85 13.56 -3.58 12.70
C LYS A 85 14.47 -4.51 11.90
N THR A 86 15.19 -3.94 10.95
CA THR A 86 16.19 -4.63 10.12
C THR A 86 17.49 -3.83 10.11
N ALA A 87 18.55 -4.41 9.54
CA ALA A 87 19.80 -3.67 9.34
C ALA A 87 19.65 -2.47 8.38
N LYS A 88 18.64 -2.50 7.51
CA LYS A 88 18.40 -1.51 6.45
C LYS A 88 17.38 -0.44 6.85
N GLY A 89 16.64 -0.64 7.94
CA GLY A 89 15.54 0.21 8.38
C GLY A 89 14.47 -0.60 9.11
N GLU A 90 13.23 -0.58 8.61
CA GLU A 90 12.08 -1.22 9.27
C GLU A 90 11.08 -1.79 8.25
N THR A 91 10.34 -2.82 8.63
CA THR A 91 9.18 -3.31 7.87
C THR A 91 7.94 -3.41 8.76
N ARG A 92 6.78 -3.19 8.16
CA ARG A 92 5.45 -3.38 8.77
C ARG A 92 4.60 -4.17 7.80
N ALA A 93 4.39 -5.46 8.06
CA ALA A 93 3.41 -6.24 7.31
C ALA A 93 2.00 -5.74 7.64
N VAL A 94 1.18 -5.46 6.61
CA VAL A 94 -0.19 -4.99 6.81
C VAL A 94 -1.16 -6.14 6.65
N PHE A 95 -1.13 -6.82 5.51
CA PHE A 95 -1.89 -8.04 5.23
C PHE A 95 -1.34 -8.78 4.01
N ASP A 96 -1.61 -10.08 3.94
CA ASP A 96 -1.32 -10.94 2.79
C ASP A 96 -2.42 -12.01 2.72
N ARG A 97 -3.34 -11.87 1.75
CA ARG A 97 -4.50 -12.77 1.59
C ARG A 97 -5.22 -12.53 0.27
N ALA A 98 -6.13 -13.43 -0.11
CA ALA A 98 -7.06 -13.18 -1.21
C ALA A 98 -8.03 -12.02 -0.90
N THR A 99 -8.58 -11.40 -1.95
CA THR A 99 -9.66 -10.40 -1.87
C THR A 99 -10.76 -10.71 -2.89
N SER A 100 -11.76 -9.84 -3.03
CA SER A 100 -12.78 -10.01 -4.07
C SER A 100 -12.20 -9.84 -5.48
N MET A 101 -11.06 -9.17 -5.61
CA MET A 101 -10.37 -8.94 -6.90
C MET A 101 -9.24 -9.91 -7.17
N PHE A 102 -8.42 -10.23 -6.17
CA PHE A 102 -7.18 -10.99 -6.39
C PHE A 102 -7.15 -12.32 -5.64
N GLU A 103 -6.47 -13.31 -6.22
CA GLU A 103 -6.18 -14.59 -5.56
C GLU A 103 -5.22 -14.42 -4.39
N ARG A 104 -4.36 -13.39 -4.46
CA ARG A 104 -3.54 -12.89 -3.37
C ARG A 104 -3.29 -11.39 -3.54
N PHE A 105 -3.41 -10.66 -2.45
CA PHE A 105 -3.12 -9.24 -2.36
C PHE A 105 -2.28 -9.01 -1.11
N GLU A 106 -1.08 -8.50 -1.32
CA GLU A 106 -0.08 -8.28 -0.28
C GLU A 106 0.21 -6.79 -0.18
N VAL A 107 0.24 -6.30 1.06
CA VAL A 107 0.66 -4.93 1.34
C VAL A 107 1.55 -4.94 2.57
N HIS A 108 2.71 -4.31 2.42
CA HIS A 108 3.60 -3.99 3.52
C HIS A 108 4.14 -2.58 3.38
N ALA A 109 4.48 -1.97 4.51
CA ALA A 109 5.26 -0.74 4.54
C ALA A 109 6.73 -1.05 4.81
N THR A 110 7.60 -0.34 4.11
CA THR A 110 9.04 -0.40 4.26
C THR A 110 9.57 0.98 4.61
N ALA A 111 10.53 1.00 5.55
CA ALA A 111 11.37 2.15 5.82
C ALA A 111 12.81 1.81 5.45
N LEU A 112 13.45 2.64 4.63
CA LEU A 112 14.87 2.49 4.28
C LEU A 112 15.68 3.63 4.86
N ASN A 113 16.76 3.27 5.56
CA ASN A 113 17.77 4.21 6.02
C ASN A 113 18.56 4.78 4.83
N PRO A 114 19.15 5.98 4.98
CA PRO A 114 20.03 6.57 3.98
C PRO A 114 21.10 5.60 3.47
N GLY A 115 21.28 5.53 2.16
CA GLY A 115 22.28 4.70 1.49
C GLY A 115 21.88 3.23 1.26
N TYR A 116 20.76 2.76 1.82
CA TYR A 116 20.33 1.37 1.69
C TYR A 116 19.35 1.17 0.53
N ALA A 117 19.49 0.02 -0.12
CA ALA A 117 18.50 -0.54 -1.05
C ALA A 117 17.67 -1.63 -0.38
N SER A 118 16.37 -1.70 -0.70
CA SER A 118 15.49 -2.74 -0.15
C SER A 118 15.99 -4.12 -0.52
N HIS A 119 16.30 -4.31 -1.81
CA HIS A 119 16.90 -5.49 -2.42
C HIS A 119 17.73 -5.05 -3.64
N ASP A 120 18.55 -5.97 -4.16
CA ASP A 120 19.19 -5.75 -5.45
C ASP A 120 18.14 -5.73 -6.58
N PRO A 121 18.39 -5.04 -7.70
CA PRO A 121 17.45 -5.02 -8.80
C PRO A 121 17.11 -6.42 -9.29
N HIS A 122 15.81 -6.73 -9.39
CA HIS A 122 15.34 -8.04 -9.84
C HIS A 122 14.03 -7.92 -10.62
N THR A 123 13.56 -9.04 -11.16
CA THR A 123 12.29 -9.14 -11.88
C THR A 123 11.39 -10.15 -11.20
N HIS A 124 10.10 -9.89 -11.15
CA HIS A 124 9.09 -10.89 -10.84
C HIS A 124 7.85 -10.67 -11.70
N ARG A 125 7.03 -11.72 -11.81
CA ARG A 125 5.78 -11.67 -12.59
C ARG A 125 4.71 -10.81 -11.92
N VAL A 126 4.75 -10.69 -10.60
CA VAL A 126 3.82 -9.90 -9.81
C VAL A 126 3.95 -8.43 -10.20
N GLU A 127 2.83 -7.74 -10.34
CA GLU A 127 2.83 -6.29 -10.53
C GLU A 127 2.86 -5.61 -9.16
N GLU A 128 3.54 -4.47 -9.09
CA GLU A 128 3.69 -3.74 -7.83
C GLU A 128 3.41 -2.26 -8.02
N LEU A 129 2.75 -1.68 -7.02
CA LEU A 129 2.60 -0.25 -6.86
C LEU A 129 3.32 0.20 -5.59
N ILE A 130 4.23 1.14 -5.71
CA ILE A 130 4.89 1.79 -4.58
C ILE A 130 4.25 3.16 -4.36
N LEU A 131 3.72 3.39 -3.16
CA LEU A 131 3.23 4.70 -2.74
C LEU A 131 4.18 5.30 -1.71
N MET A 132 4.87 6.37 -2.10
CA MET A 132 5.81 7.08 -1.22
C MET A 132 5.06 7.87 -0.14
N LEU A 133 5.36 7.60 1.12
CA LEU A 133 4.75 8.27 2.28
C LEU A 133 5.63 9.40 2.83
N LYS A 134 6.94 9.18 2.87
CA LYS A 134 7.92 10.12 3.42
C LYS A 134 9.28 9.95 2.72
N GLY A 135 10.02 11.05 2.61
CA GLY A 135 11.37 11.06 2.08
C GLY A 135 11.40 10.83 0.58
N SER A 136 12.52 10.33 0.08
CA SER A 136 12.71 10.04 -1.34
C SER A 136 13.51 8.75 -1.55
N ILE A 137 13.33 8.18 -2.73
CA ILE A 137 14.13 7.06 -3.24
C ILE A 137 14.54 7.34 -4.69
N GLN A 138 15.58 6.65 -5.11
CA GLN A 138 15.85 6.38 -6.50
C GLN A 138 15.37 4.96 -6.80
N GLU A 139 14.47 4.82 -7.76
CA GLU A 139 13.95 3.54 -8.24
C GLU A 139 14.64 3.19 -9.56
N HIS A 140 15.26 2.01 -9.63
CA HIS A 140 15.66 1.44 -10.92
C HIS A 140 14.39 0.90 -11.60
N ILE A 141 14.14 1.28 -12.86
CA ILE A 141 13.07 0.68 -13.68
C ILE A 141 13.61 0.44 -15.09
N GLY A 142 13.74 -0.83 -15.46
CA GLY A 142 14.28 -1.26 -16.75
C GLY A 142 15.78 -0.97 -16.89
N GLN A 143 16.13 0.10 -17.59
CA GLN A 143 17.51 0.56 -17.78
C GLN A 143 17.76 1.95 -17.20
N ASN A 144 16.73 2.55 -16.58
CA ASN A 144 16.73 3.93 -16.14
C ASN A 144 16.56 4.02 -14.62
N GLU A 145 17.02 5.12 -14.06
CA GLU A 145 16.81 5.46 -12.65
C GLU A 145 15.86 6.65 -12.57
N TYR A 146 14.87 6.55 -11.67
CA TYR A 146 13.86 7.58 -11.46
C TYR A 146 13.86 8.03 -10.00
N MET A 147 13.82 9.33 -9.75
CA MET A 147 13.63 9.84 -8.40
C MET A 147 12.13 9.87 -8.06
N ALA A 148 11.78 9.40 -6.88
CA ALA A 148 10.44 9.48 -6.32
C ALA A 148 10.49 10.09 -4.91
N ASN A 149 9.58 11.01 -4.63
CA ASN A 149 9.45 11.74 -3.38
C ASN A 149 8.13 11.40 -2.67
N ALA A 150 7.97 11.85 -1.43
CA ALA A 150 6.72 11.71 -0.70
C ALA A 150 5.51 12.18 -1.53
N GLY A 151 4.55 11.29 -1.70
CA GLY A 151 3.34 11.47 -2.48
C GLY A 151 3.43 11.03 -3.95
N ASP A 152 4.61 10.68 -4.44
CA ASP A 152 4.76 10.04 -5.74
C ASP A 152 4.28 8.59 -5.69
N CYS A 153 3.80 8.11 -6.83
CA CYS A 153 3.34 6.74 -7.03
C CYS A 153 4.14 6.11 -8.17
N ILE A 154 4.68 4.92 -7.93
CA ILE A 154 5.52 4.19 -8.88
C ILE A 154 4.79 2.90 -9.26
N PHE A 155 4.60 2.67 -10.55
CA PHE A 155 4.03 1.43 -11.06
C PHE A 155 5.12 0.58 -11.71
N LEU A 156 5.26 -0.65 -11.23
CA LEU A 156 6.22 -1.64 -11.70
C LEU A 156 5.45 -2.75 -12.41
N SER A 157 5.53 -2.76 -13.74
CA SER A 157 4.84 -3.74 -14.56
C SER A 157 5.46 -5.13 -14.44
N SER A 158 4.67 -6.16 -14.76
CA SER A 158 5.11 -7.56 -14.74
C SER A 158 6.42 -7.76 -15.51
N GLY A 159 7.41 -8.38 -14.84
CA GLY A 159 8.70 -8.74 -15.45
C GLY A 159 9.67 -7.58 -15.66
N ILE A 160 9.34 -6.34 -15.27
CA ILE A 160 10.28 -5.23 -15.37
C ILE A 160 11.38 -5.34 -14.31
N LEU A 161 12.63 -5.05 -14.69
CA LEU A 161 13.73 -4.99 -13.73
C LEU A 161 13.51 -3.78 -12.81
N HIS A 162 13.51 -3.99 -11.50
CA HIS A 162 13.28 -2.90 -10.55
C HIS A 162 13.99 -3.06 -9.21
N GLY A 163 14.16 -1.96 -8.48
CA GLY A 163 14.90 -1.92 -7.22
C GLY A 163 14.96 -0.53 -6.59
N PRO A 164 14.32 -0.32 -5.41
CA PRO A 164 14.39 0.95 -4.67
C PRO A 164 15.68 1.08 -3.88
N LYS A 165 16.29 2.28 -3.94
CA LYS A 165 17.37 2.72 -3.07
C LYS A 165 17.08 4.08 -2.47
N ASN A 166 17.25 4.21 -1.15
CA ASN A 166 17.25 5.52 -0.52
C ASN A 166 18.60 6.21 -0.75
N THR A 167 18.65 7.13 -1.71
CA THR A 167 19.82 7.96 -2.03
C THR A 167 19.83 9.29 -1.30
N GLY A 168 18.80 9.58 -0.50
CA GLY A 168 18.69 10.79 0.31
C GLY A 168 19.45 10.71 1.64
N THR A 169 19.30 11.75 2.46
CA THR A 169 19.96 11.89 3.77
C THR A 169 19.05 11.55 4.95
N GLU A 170 17.76 11.33 4.72
CA GLU A 170 16.77 10.96 5.73
C GLU A 170 16.17 9.59 5.46
N GLN A 171 15.61 8.96 6.49
CA GLN A 171 14.87 7.71 6.32
C GLN A 171 13.58 7.95 5.49
N CYS A 172 13.37 7.15 4.46
CA CYS A 172 12.16 7.17 3.65
C CYS A 172 11.16 6.10 4.12
N TYR A 173 9.89 6.27 3.75
CA TYR A 173 8.81 5.32 4.02
C TYR A 173 7.93 5.19 2.79
N TYR A 174 7.52 3.96 2.47
CA TYR A 174 6.60 3.68 1.38
C TYR A 174 5.76 2.44 1.66
N TYR A 175 4.60 2.35 1.01
CA TYR A 175 3.86 1.09 0.86
C TYR A 175 4.28 0.42 -0.43
N ALA A 176 4.57 -0.88 -0.35
CA ALA A 176 4.61 -1.79 -1.48
C ALA A 176 3.27 -2.53 -1.55
N ILE A 177 2.64 -2.53 -2.72
CA ILE A 177 1.28 -3.05 -2.94
C ILE A 177 1.36 -4.02 -4.11
N GLN A 178 1.24 -5.31 -3.83
CA GLN A 178 1.43 -6.38 -4.81
C GLN A 178 0.15 -7.19 -4.98
N TRP A 179 -0.25 -7.46 -6.22
CA TRP A 179 -1.45 -8.25 -6.53
C TRP A 179 -1.18 -9.41 -7.49
N HIS A 180 -1.87 -10.52 -7.24
CA HIS A 180 -1.73 -11.77 -7.97
C HIS A 180 -3.07 -12.17 -8.58
N ASN A 181 -3.12 -12.26 -9.91
CA ASN A 181 -4.32 -12.68 -10.62
C ASN A 181 -4.49 -14.20 -10.64
N LEU A 182 -3.41 -14.97 -10.50
CA LEU A 182 -3.47 -16.42 -10.36
C LEU A 182 -2.91 -16.85 -9.00
N LYS A 183 -3.47 -17.95 -8.46
CA LYS A 183 -3.01 -18.55 -7.20
C LYS A 183 -1.58 -19.09 -7.25
N THR A 184 -1.04 -19.30 -8.45
CA THR A 184 0.29 -19.86 -8.70
C THR A 184 1.35 -18.80 -9.05
N ASP A 185 1.00 -17.52 -8.98
CA ASP A 185 1.91 -16.39 -9.20
C ASP A 185 2.68 -16.08 -7.91
#